data_AF-A0A519LKJ6-F1
#
_entry.id   AF-A0A519LKJ6-F1
#
_cell.length_a   1.000
_cell.length_b   1.000
_cell.length_c   1.000
_cell.angle_alpha   90.00
_cell.angle_beta   90.00
_cell.angle_gamma   90.00
#
_symmetry.space_group_name_H-M   'P 1'
#
loop_
_entity.id
_entity.type
_entity.pdbx_description
1 polymer ?
#
loop_
_entity_poly.entity_id
_entity_poly.type
_entity_poly.pdbx_seq_one_letter_code
_entity_poly.pdbx_strand_id
1 'polypeptide(L)'
;MCNRLLLKEKMKQQIASIYFMSKQSYGSLRIIFELDSLGYKISRITVAKYMRELGLRSKLSRKFKVTTNSKHNYLVVENVLDRNFAVAAPSEVWVSDITYIQTNEEFLDLTTVIDLYDHKRVGWSLRNEY
;
A
#
# COMPACT_ATOMS: atom_id res chain seq x y z
N MET A 1 43.47 -1.98 -14.47
CA MET A 1 42.09 -1.46 -14.27
C MET A 1 41.74 -1.52 -12.79
N CYS A 2 41.18 -0.44 -12.22
CA CYS A 2 41.01 -0.28 -10.77
C CYS A 2 39.87 -1.16 -10.20
N ASN A 3 40.15 -1.94 -9.15
CA ASN A 3 39.26 -2.91 -8.48
C ASN A 3 37.87 -2.33 -8.11
N ARG A 4 37.81 -1.03 -7.83
CA ARG A 4 36.59 -0.29 -7.50
C ARG A 4 35.55 -0.25 -8.63
N LEU A 5 35.99 -0.19 -9.89
CA LEU A 5 35.08 -0.16 -11.04
C LEU A 5 34.44 -1.54 -11.26
N LEU A 6 35.22 -2.60 -11.10
CA LEU A 6 34.75 -3.98 -11.22
C LEU A 6 33.67 -4.29 -10.18
N LEU A 7 33.88 -3.86 -8.93
CA LEU A 7 32.90 -4.02 -7.86
C LEU A 7 31.61 -3.25 -8.15
N LYS A 8 31.71 -2.03 -8.66
CA LYS A 8 30.54 -1.22 -9.04
C LYS A 8 29.69 -1.91 -10.09
N GLU A 9 30.31 -2.44 -11.15
CA GLU A 9 29.59 -3.15 -12.21
C GLU A 9 28.95 -4.45 -11.72
N LYS A 10 29.65 -5.22 -10.87
CA LYS A 10 29.06 -6.41 -10.22
C LYS A 10 27.82 -6.05 -9.38
N MET A 11 27.87 -4.95 -8.62
CA MET A 11 26.73 -4.50 -7.82
C MET A 11 25.55 -4.06 -8.69
N LYS A 12 25.82 -3.36 -9.80
CA LYS A 12 24.77 -2.98 -10.77
C LYS A 12 24.07 -4.20 -11.36
N GLN A 13 24.82 -5.23 -11.74
CA GLN A 13 24.26 -6.49 -12.24
C GLN A 13 23.36 -7.16 -11.20
N GLN A 14 23.80 -7.22 -9.94
CA GLN A 14 23.01 -7.83 -8.87
C GLN A 14 21.71 -7.04 -8.60
N ILE A 15 21.79 -5.71 -8.56
CA ILE A 15 20.63 -4.81 -8.42
C ILE A 15 19.63 -5.04 -9.56
N ALA A 16 20.11 -5.11 -10.80
CA ALA A 16 19.25 -5.36 -11.96
C ALA A 16 18.56 -6.73 -11.88
N SER A 17 19.31 -7.77 -11.51
CA SER A 17 18.78 -9.13 -11.35
C SER A 17 17.63 -9.17 -10.33
N ILE A 18 17.87 -8.66 -9.11
CA ILE A 18 16.84 -8.60 -8.05
C ILE A 18 15.63 -7.79 -8.51
N TYR A 19 15.86 -6.65 -9.17
CA TYR A 19 14.80 -5.80 -9.69
C TYR A 19 13.90 -6.55 -10.69
N PHE A 20 14.46 -7.26 -11.66
CA PHE A 20 13.67 -8.02 -12.63
C PHE A 20 13.02 -9.27 -12.02
N MET A 21 13.69 -9.98 -11.10
CA MET A 21 13.10 -11.09 -10.34
C MET A 21 11.88 -10.66 -9.54
N SER A 22 11.90 -9.43 -8.98
CA SER A 22 10.76 -8.83 -8.27
C SER A 22 9.62 -8.36 -9.17
N LYS A 23 9.64 -8.70 -10.48
CA LYS A 23 8.74 -8.15 -11.51
C LYS A 23 8.72 -6.63 -11.51
N GLN A 24 9.89 -6.02 -11.28
CA GLN A 24 10.10 -4.58 -11.30
C GLN A 24 9.38 -3.82 -10.17
N SER A 25 8.84 -4.54 -9.16
CA SER A 25 8.10 -3.93 -8.06
C SER A 25 9.02 -3.37 -6.97
N TYR A 26 10.25 -3.86 -6.84
CA TYR A 26 11.12 -3.45 -5.74
C TYR A 26 11.83 -2.12 -6.01
N GLY A 27 11.77 -1.23 -5.03
CA GLY A 27 12.59 -0.02 -4.95
C GLY A 27 13.90 -0.27 -4.20
N SER A 28 14.69 0.78 -4.04
CA SER A 28 16.01 0.70 -3.38
C SER A 28 15.97 0.06 -2.00
N LEU A 29 14.92 0.32 -1.20
CA LEU A 29 14.79 -0.25 0.15
C LEU A 29 14.67 -1.78 0.13
N ARG A 30 13.79 -2.33 -0.71
CA ARG A 30 13.59 -3.78 -0.81
C ARG A 30 14.80 -4.48 -1.43
N ILE A 31 15.42 -3.84 -2.43
CA ILE A 31 16.64 -4.37 -3.04
C ILE A 31 17.79 -4.46 -2.03
N ILE A 32 17.89 -3.56 -1.05
CA ILE A 32 18.91 -3.67 0.01
C ILE A 32 18.69 -4.91 0.87
N PHE A 33 17.45 -5.20 1.26
CA PHE A 33 17.16 -6.39 2.07
C PHE A 33 17.57 -7.68 1.33
N GLU A 34 17.32 -7.74 0.02
CA GLU A 34 17.75 -8.86 -0.83
C GLU A 34 19.27 -8.90 -1.03
N LEU A 35 19.93 -7.75 -1.11
CA LEU A 35 21.40 -7.70 -1.16
C LEU A 35 22.01 -8.12 0.17
N ASP A 36 21.39 -7.75 1.29
CA ASP A 36 21.83 -8.10 2.63
C ASP A 36 21.73 -9.61 2.89
N SER A 37 20.64 -10.24 2.45
CA SER A 37 20.45 -11.70 2.53
C SER A 37 21.46 -12.48 1.70
N LEU A 38 21.96 -11.87 0.61
CA LEU A 38 23.04 -12.40 -0.22
C LEU A 38 24.45 -12.07 0.31
N GLY A 39 24.55 -11.41 1.47
CA GLY A 39 25.82 -11.07 2.13
C GLY A 39 26.46 -9.76 1.66
N TYR A 40 25.78 -8.96 0.84
CA TYR A 40 26.29 -7.67 0.37
C TYR A 40 25.85 -6.51 1.27
N LYS A 41 26.80 -5.92 2.01
CA LYS A 41 26.55 -4.71 2.82
C LYS A 41 26.72 -3.45 1.96
N ILE A 42 25.62 -2.79 1.63
CA ILE A 42 25.60 -1.56 0.82
C ILE A 42 24.57 -0.56 1.33
N SER A 43 24.90 0.73 1.28
CA SER A 43 23.99 1.78 1.73
C SER A 43 22.80 1.96 0.77
N ARG A 44 21.66 2.38 1.32
CA ARG A 44 20.48 2.71 0.51
C ARG A 44 20.72 3.77 -0.55
N ILE A 45 21.53 4.76 -0.21
CA ILE A 45 21.86 5.88 -1.11
C ILE A 45 22.65 5.35 -2.31
N THR A 46 23.59 4.43 -2.08
CA THR A 46 24.38 3.80 -3.15
C THR A 46 23.50 2.95 -4.06
N VAL A 47 22.61 2.11 -3.50
CA VAL A 47 21.67 1.31 -4.29
C VAL A 47 20.76 2.22 -5.12
N ALA A 48 20.19 3.27 -4.51
CA ALA A 48 19.35 4.23 -5.22
C ALA A 48 20.10 4.96 -6.35
N LYS A 49 21.39 5.29 -6.13
CA LYS A 49 22.25 5.86 -7.16
C LYS A 49 22.46 4.90 -8.32
N TYR A 50 22.78 3.62 -8.05
CA TYR A 50 23.00 2.63 -9.11
C TYR A 50 21.72 2.29 -9.85
N MET A 51 20.58 2.19 -9.17
CA MET A 51 19.27 2.07 -9.83
C MET A 51 19.02 3.24 -10.78
N ARG A 52 19.32 4.48 -10.37
CA ARG A 52 19.17 5.67 -11.21
C ARG A 52 20.11 5.65 -12.41
N GLU A 53 21.37 5.28 -12.22
CA GLU A 53 22.34 5.11 -13.32
C GLU A 53 21.88 4.04 -14.34
N LEU A 54 21.14 3.03 -13.90
CA LEU A 54 20.58 1.97 -14.73
C LEU A 54 19.18 2.29 -15.29
N GLY A 55 18.59 3.44 -14.96
CA GLY A 55 17.23 3.79 -15.35
C GLY A 55 16.13 2.94 -14.70
N LEU A 56 16.41 2.26 -13.58
CA LEU A 56 15.46 1.39 -12.89
C LEU A 56 14.59 2.19 -11.90
N ARG A 57 13.27 2.02 -12.00
CA ARG A 57 12.30 2.64 -11.09
C ARG A 57 11.20 1.64 -10.76
N SER A 58 10.97 1.43 -9.47
CA SER A 58 9.89 0.56 -8.98
C SER A 58 8.56 0.87 -9.65
N LYS A 59 7.98 -0.15 -10.28
CA LYS A 59 6.63 -0.15 -10.78
C LYS A 59 5.68 -0.39 -9.61
N LEU A 60 5.07 0.69 -9.12
CA LEU A 60 3.90 0.59 -8.25
C LEU A 60 2.77 -0.05 -9.05
N SER A 61 2.36 -1.26 -8.69
CA SER A 61 1.18 -1.90 -9.26
C SER A 61 0.16 -2.18 -8.18
N ARG A 62 -0.97 -1.47 -8.27
CA ARG A 62 -2.26 -2.10 -8.54
C ARG A 62 -3.15 -1.04 -9.20
N LYS A 63 -3.73 -1.37 -10.37
CA LYS A 63 -4.92 -0.65 -10.83
C LYS A 63 -5.96 -0.76 -9.71
N PHE A 64 -6.60 0.35 -9.36
CA PHE A 64 -7.75 0.34 -8.45
C PHE A 64 -8.74 -0.72 -8.94
N LYS A 65 -9.00 -1.74 -8.12
CA LYS A 65 -10.02 -2.73 -8.43
C LYS A 65 -11.35 -2.11 -8.07
N VAL A 66 -12.14 -1.78 -9.09
CA VAL A 66 -13.52 -1.33 -8.89
C VAL A 66 -14.28 -2.52 -8.30
N THR A 67 -14.58 -2.46 -7.01
CA THR A 67 -15.37 -3.47 -6.29
C THR A 67 -16.87 -3.25 -6.49
N THR A 68 -17.28 -2.04 -6.85
CA THR A 68 -18.69 -1.65 -7.00
C THR A 68 -19.12 -1.70 -8.46
N ASN A 69 -20.07 -2.58 -8.79
CA ASN A 69 -20.74 -2.54 -10.09
C ASN A 69 -21.88 -1.52 -10.07
N SER A 70 -21.62 -0.28 -10.46
CA SER A 70 -22.66 0.74 -10.61
C SER A 70 -23.50 0.60 -11.88
N LYS A 71 -23.19 -0.36 -12.77
CA LYS A 71 -23.99 -0.68 -13.97
C LYS A 71 -24.97 -1.80 -13.64
N HIS A 72 -26.03 -1.45 -12.92
CA HIS A 72 -27.12 -2.35 -12.58
C HIS A 72 -28.48 -1.66 -12.75
N ASN A 73 -29.55 -2.43 -12.86
CA ASN A 73 -30.91 -1.90 -13.04
C ASN A 73 -31.63 -1.57 -11.72
N TYR A 74 -30.95 -1.65 -10.57
CA TYR A 74 -31.52 -1.21 -9.30
C TYR A 74 -31.56 0.32 -9.22
N LEU A 75 -32.48 0.85 -8.38
CA LEU A 75 -32.57 2.27 -8.07
C LEU A 75 -31.22 2.75 -7.51
N VAL A 76 -30.63 3.75 -8.17
CA VAL A 76 -29.42 4.43 -7.71
C VAL A 76 -29.86 5.69 -6.98
N VAL A 77 -29.58 5.77 -5.69
CA VAL A 77 -29.79 6.98 -4.90
C VAL A 77 -28.64 7.95 -5.18
N GLU A 78 -28.95 9.25 -5.24
CA GLU A 78 -27.94 10.28 -5.42
C GLU A 78 -26.92 10.26 -4.27
N ASN A 79 -25.63 10.33 -4.61
CA ASN A 79 -24.57 10.45 -3.61
C ASN A 79 -24.49 11.90 -3.11
N VAL A 80 -25.38 12.27 -2.20
CA VAL A 80 -25.48 13.64 -1.64
C VAL A 80 -24.19 14.08 -0.94
N LEU A 81 -23.39 13.14 -0.41
CA LEU A 81 -22.14 13.46 0.27
C LEU A 81 -21.04 13.91 -0.70
N ASP A 82 -21.00 13.34 -1.91
CA ASP A 82 -20.02 13.61 -2.97
C ASP A 82 -18.55 13.83 -2.50
N ARG A 83 -18.10 13.02 -1.54
CA ARG A 83 -16.75 13.12 -0.92
C ARG A 83 -16.46 14.47 -0.25
N ASN A 84 -17.47 15.28 0.04
CA ASN A 84 -17.32 16.45 0.88
C ASN A 84 -17.24 16.02 2.35
N PHE A 85 -16.02 15.93 2.88
CA PHE A 85 -15.77 15.57 4.27
C PHE A 85 -15.72 16.77 5.22
N ALA A 86 -15.92 17.99 4.72
CA ALA A 86 -16.00 19.20 5.53
C ALA A 86 -17.46 19.41 5.98
N VAL A 87 -17.78 18.94 7.17
CA VAL A 87 -19.11 19.06 7.79
C VAL A 87 -19.14 20.24 8.75
N ALA A 88 -20.26 20.97 8.82
CA ALA A 88 -20.33 22.23 9.57
C ALA A 88 -20.73 22.03 11.03
N ALA A 89 -21.50 20.97 11.35
CA ALA A 89 -21.95 20.68 12.70
C ALA A 89 -21.89 19.18 13.04
N PRO A 90 -21.84 18.83 14.34
CA PRO A 90 -21.97 17.44 14.78
C PRO A 90 -23.28 16.81 14.30
N SER A 91 -23.23 15.51 14.01
CA SER A 91 -24.38 14.64 13.73
C SER A 91 -25.17 14.94 12.47
N GLU A 92 -24.60 15.71 11.54
CA GLU A 92 -25.17 15.92 10.20
C GLU A 92 -24.81 14.78 9.23
N VAL A 93 -23.59 14.25 9.34
CA VAL A 93 -23.10 13.16 8.48
C VAL A 93 -22.35 12.13 9.31
N TRP A 94 -22.76 10.87 9.17
CA TRP A 94 -22.08 9.72 9.73
C TRP A 94 -21.52 8.85 8.62
N VAL A 95 -20.31 8.34 8.83
CA VAL A 95 -19.69 7.37 7.92
C VAL A 95 -19.47 6.06 8.67
N SER A 96 -19.60 4.95 7.94
CA SER A 96 -19.37 3.62 8.49
C SER A 96 -18.36 2.85 7.65
N ASP A 97 -17.64 1.95 8.31
CA ASP A 97 -16.72 1.02 7.69
C ASP A 97 -16.81 -0.34 8.36
N ILE A 98 -16.51 -1.39 7.59
CA ILE A 98 -16.41 -2.77 8.07
C ILE A 98 -14.98 -3.23 7.87
N THR A 99 -14.33 -3.58 8.97
CA THR A 99 -12.96 -4.09 9.00
C THR A 99 -12.95 -5.53 9.51
N TYR A 100 -12.33 -6.43 8.74
CA TYR A 100 -12.11 -7.83 9.13
C TYR A 100 -10.80 -7.96 9.90
N ILE A 101 -10.88 -8.39 11.15
CA ILE A 101 -9.74 -8.52 12.05
C ILE A 101 -9.38 -10.00 12.17
N GLN A 102 -8.20 -10.38 11.67
CA GLN A 102 -7.65 -11.72 11.87
C GLN A 102 -7.20 -11.88 13.34
N THR A 103 -7.77 -12.86 14.04
CA THR A 103 -7.26 -13.33 15.34
C THR A 103 -6.57 -14.69 15.18
N ASN A 104 -6.02 -15.24 16.27
CA ASN A 104 -5.42 -16.57 16.26
C ASN A 104 -6.44 -17.70 16.09
N GLU A 105 -7.71 -17.42 16.38
CA GLU A 105 -8.79 -18.42 16.39
C GLU A 105 -9.70 -18.26 15.17
N GLU A 106 -10.14 -17.03 14.89
CA GLU A 106 -11.08 -16.72 13.81
C GLU A 106 -10.96 -15.28 13.29
N PHE A 107 -11.77 -14.93 12.28
CA PHE A 107 -11.96 -13.55 11.86
C PHE A 107 -13.11 -12.90 12.63
N LEU A 108 -12.93 -11.64 12.99
CA LEU A 108 -13.96 -10.80 13.59
C LEU A 108 -14.34 -9.66 12.66
N ASP A 109 -15.63 -9.44 12.51
CA ASP A 109 -16.22 -8.33 11.77
C ASP A 109 -16.40 -7.16 12.71
N LEU A 110 -15.57 -6.12 12.56
CA LEU A 110 -15.74 -4.85 13.25
C LEU A 110 -16.47 -3.88 12.34
N THR A 111 -17.71 -3.54 12.70
CA THR A 111 -18.45 -2.44 12.09
C THR A 111 -18.34 -1.21 12.98
N THR A 112 -17.93 -0.07 12.41
CA THR A 112 -17.83 1.20 13.14
C THR A 112 -18.65 2.28 12.48
N VAL A 113 -19.19 3.20 13.28
CA VAL A 113 -19.84 4.43 12.81
C VAL A 113 -19.18 5.61 13.51
N ILE A 114 -18.71 6.59 12.73
CA ILE A 114 -18.09 7.81 13.23
C ILE A 114 -18.83 9.04 12.73
N ASP A 115 -18.83 10.07 13.56
CA ASP A 115 -19.29 11.40 13.21
C ASP A 115 -18.21 12.10 12.37
N LEU A 116 -18.58 12.62 11.20
CA LEU A 116 -17.62 13.19 10.27
C LEU A 116 -17.15 14.60 10.68
N TYR A 117 -17.87 15.28 11.59
CA TYR A 117 -17.48 16.60 12.08
C TYR A 117 -16.28 16.54 13.04
N ASP A 118 -16.37 15.69 14.07
CA ASP A 118 -15.36 15.63 15.15
C ASP A 118 -14.65 14.28 15.26
N HIS A 119 -14.93 13.34 14.35
CA HIS A 119 -14.40 11.98 14.32
C HIS A 119 -14.72 11.16 15.58
N LYS A 120 -15.69 11.59 16.39
CA LYS A 120 -16.11 10.78 17.54
C LYS A 120 -16.85 9.54 17.06
N ARG A 121 -16.58 8.45 17.75
CA ARG A 121 -17.28 7.18 17.52
C ARG A 121 -18.71 7.28 18.03
N VAL A 122 -19.67 7.20 17.12
CA VAL A 122 -21.10 7.15 17.42
C VAL A 122 -21.47 5.76 17.94
N GLY A 123 -20.90 4.71 17.33
CA GLY A 123 -21.15 3.33 17.72
C GLY A 123 -20.17 2.36 17.07
N TRP A 124 -20.13 1.14 17.59
CA TRP A 124 -19.40 0.03 16.99
C TRP A 124 -20.03 -1.29 17.42
N SER A 125 -19.87 -2.31 16.58
CA SER A 125 -20.26 -3.68 16.87
C SER A 125 -19.16 -4.60 16.40
N LEU A 126 -18.87 -5.61 17.21
CA LEU A 126 -17.95 -6.69 16.89
C LEU A 126 -18.76 -7.98 16.84
N ARG A 127 -18.62 -8.73 15.75
CA ARG A 127 -19.30 -10.01 15.55
C ARG A 127 -18.27 -11.03 15.06
N ASN A 128 -18.38 -12.25 15.54
CA ASN A 128 -17.73 -13.41 14.95
C ASN A 128 -18.61 -13.93 13.79
N GLU A 129 -18.00 -14.53 12.78
CA GLU A 129 -18.75 -15.05 11.62
C GLU A 129 -19.62 -16.30 11.94
N TYR A 130 -20.15 -16.53 13.15
CA TYR A 130 -21.07 -17.65 13.46
C TYR A 130 -22.04 -17.34 14.62
#